data_AF-A0A9L0SU21-F1
#
_entry.id   AF-A0A9L0SU21-F1
#
_cell.length_a   1.000
_cell.length_b   1.000
_cell.length_c   1.000
_cell.angle_alpha   90.00
_cell.angle_beta   90.00
_cell.angle_gamma   90.00
#
_symmetry.space_group_name_H-M   'P 1'
#
loop_
_entity.id
_entity.type
_entity.pdbx_description
1 polymer ?
#
loop_
_entity_poly.entity_id
_entity_poly.type
_entity_poly.pdbx_seq_one_letter_code
_entity_poly.pdbx_strand_id
1 'polypeptide(L)'
;MFKILSTMVSKGAAHHKNSLESADNSSSSTIEGKKRHVKKDKEIAPDRSANPFHISGDVDFFLLRDQERNKSRAERERKKALRVHEKMTYASEVAAKHTSLRRQLQLEDEMEDLAACAEAEQLRTCHARAAWKLCMTREKTLGSESISSYMGQRRQSFLIQYALDMKRREIQRLEVLATKEEAALERAERSLENDAALFDEFLRENDRSSVQALRAAEKETKAKVEKIIEIRDLTTQIMNIKSEISKFEDTLQHYKAYKDFLYKLSPKDWLEEQKCLALKKAKERAEASKDSTLSSTLGDKGPGIKGKTSPRDGQGPKKPWKILQVMRLGQMLSSNASLQSGSQSSGTSGLEPKGPSSALPVQEDPDSDGEELALYFTEPQQLLDVFTELEEQNLSLIQNTQEMEEALEELRFNLKTTQIRMDREVNQLKQWITTLMMSITKEEETAAELELKARVFHFGEYKGAQEDKLLESLNHKVLDVYRQCVGTQQESNLGTVQMLTVIEHQLDELLENLERVPQAKIEQAEKAKEKERRLKLREEKVKMQKQLQEERLQRARARAQAEIKKKRGRRLVCRSRPPALKTKKEPEHVLMDKDKEEQLFFFT
;
A
#
# COMPACT_ATOMS: atom_id res chain seq x y z
N MET A 1 3.45 0.18 -24.89
CA MET A 1 3.35 -0.61 -26.14
C MET A 1 3.61 0.36 -27.30
N PHE A 2 4.79 0.32 -27.90
CA PHE A 2 5.06 -0.37 -29.18
C PHE A 2 4.26 0.19 -30.37
N LYS A 3 4.96 0.90 -31.25
CA LYS A 3 4.66 0.97 -32.69
C LYS A 3 5.84 0.31 -33.42
N ILE A 4 5.63 -0.94 -33.86
CA ILE A 4 6.59 -1.73 -34.64
C ILE A 4 6.24 -1.56 -36.12
N LEU A 5 7.24 -1.53 -37.01
CA LEU A 5 7.03 -1.67 -38.45
C LEU A 5 6.79 -3.15 -38.80
N SER A 6 5.59 -3.45 -39.30
CA SER A 6 5.38 -4.51 -40.29
C SER A 6 6.10 -4.15 -41.61
N THR A 7 6.56 -5.07 -42.47
CA THR A 7 6.49 -6.54 -42.51
C THR A 7 7.68 -7.05 -43.38
N MET A 8 8.25 -8.25 -43.14
CA MET A 8 8.03 -9.51 -43.91
C MET A 8 7.85 -9.30 -45.44
N VAL A 9 8.47 -10.06 -46.36
CA VAL A 9 8.64 -11.53 -46.51
C VAL A 9 9.95 -11.76 -47.34
N SER A 10 10.94 -12.59 -46.93
CA SER A 10 11.16 -14.04 -47.24
C SER A 10 11.14 -14.43 -48.76
N LYS A 11 11.71 -15.55 -49.26
CA LYS A 11 12.22 -16.81 -48.67
C LYS A 11 13.11 -17.58 -49.67
N GLY A 12 13.92 -18.56 -49.21
CA GLY A 12 14.64 -19.56 -50.05
C GLY A 12 16.10 -19.16 -50.36
N ALA A 13 17.18 -19.95 -50.16
CA ALA A 13 17.43 -21.40 -50.08
C ALA A 13 17.46 -22.14 -51.43
N ALA A 14 18.42 -23.03 -51.75
CA ALA A 14 19.71 -23.37 -51.10
C ALA A 14 20.58 -24.30 -52.01
N HIS A 15 21.75 -24.70 -51.48
CA HIS A 15 22.50 -25.95 -51.76
C HIS A 15 23.56 -26.05 -52.89
N HIS A 16 24.72 -26.60 -52.46
CA HIS A 16 25.81 -27.30 -53.19
C HIS A 16 26.54 -26.62 -54.35
N LYS A 17 27.81 -26.89 -54.66
CA LYS A 17 29.07 -27.33 -53.97
C LYS A 17 30.00 -27.83 -55.10
N ASN A 18 31.30 -27.83 -54.85
CA ASN A 18 32.39 -28.24 -55.78
C ASN A 18 32.65 -27.20 -56.89
N SER A 19 33.88 -26.98 -57.36
CA SER A 19 35.17 -27.59 -56.98
C SER A 19 36.29 -26.54 -56.91
N LEU A 20 37.50 -27.02 -56.60
CA LEU A 20 38.77 -26.29 -56.63
C LEU A 20 38.99 -25.55 -57.97
N GLU A 21 39.65 -24.39 -57.92
CA GLU A 21 41.00 -24.30 -58.46
C GLU A 21 41.83 -23.18 -57.80
N SER A 22 43.15 -23.33 -57.88
CA SER A 22 44.16 -22.50 -57.19
C SER A 22 45.00 -21.72 -58.21
N ALA A 23 45.35 -20.47 -57.90
CA ALA A 23 46.40 -19.75 -58.61
C ALA A 23 47.26 -19.00 -57.58
N ASP A 24 48.53 -19.40 -57.51
CA ASP A 24 49.51 -18.86 -56.58
C ASP A 24 50.22 -17.61 -57.12
N ASN A 25 51.00 -16.99 -56.23
CA ASN A 25 52.01 -16.00 -56.58
C ASN A 25 53.03 -16.57 -57.58
N SER A 26 53.52 -15.74 -58.51
CA SER A 26 54.94 -15.74 -58.88
C SER A 26 55.36 -14.50 -59.66
N SER A 27 56.60 -14.09 -59.43
CA SER A 27 57.27 -12.97 -60.10
C SER A 27 58.38 -13.47 -61.03
N SER A 28 58.96 -12.55 -61.80
CA SER A 28 60.38 -12.56 -62.21
C SER A 28 60.83 -13.28 -63.49
N SER A 29 62.02 -12.86 -63.93
CA SER A 29 62.98 -13.51 -64.82
C SER A 29 62.66 -13.62 -66.33
N THR A 30 62.92 -12.52 -67.04
CA THR A 30 63.55 -12.62 -68.36
C THR A 30 65.03 -12.93 -68.15
N ILE A 31 65.48 -14.17 -68.43
CA ILE A 31 66.90 -14.57 -68.37
C ILE A 31 67.26 -15.29 -69.68
N GLU A 32 68.46 -15.05 -70.20
CA GLU A 32 68.97 -15.69 -71.42
C GLU A 32 69.12 -17.21 -71.29
N GLY A 33 68.63 -17.96 -72.29
CA GLY A 33 68.62 -19.42 -72.28
C GLY A 33 68.84 -20.05 -73.65
N LYS A 34 70.08 -20.01 -74.17
CA LYS A 34 70.48 -20.65 -75.44
C LYS A 34 69.96 -22.09 -75.60
N LYS A 35 69.37 -22.40 -76.76
CA LYS A 35 69.56 -23.70 -77.41
C LYS A 35 69.63 -23.59 -78.93
N ARG A 36 70.42 -24.47 -79.53
CA ARG A 36 70.74 -24.50 -80.97
C ARG A 36 69.76 -25.41 -81.70
N HIS A 37 69.50 -25.14 -82.99
CA HIS A 37 69.35 -26.20 -83.99
C HIS A 37 70.12 -25.86 -85.27
N VAL A 38 70.22 -26.81 -86.20
CA VAL A 38 71.40 -26.98 -87.06
C VAL A 38 71.03 -27.14 -88.55
N LYS A 39 71.68 -26.35 -89.41
CA LYS A 39 71.84 -26.48 -90.88
C LYS A 39 70.56 -26.60 -91.74
N LYS A 40 70.47 -25.73 -92.75
CA LYS A 40 71.00 -26.05 -94.10
C LYS A 40 71.09 -24.80 -94.98
N ASP A 41 72.05 -24.83 -95.90
CA ASP A 41 72.26 -23.83 -96.94
C ASP A 41 71.23 -24.01 -98.07
N LYS A 42 70.77 -22.90 -98.69
CA LYS A 42 70.79 -22.81 -100.16
C LYS A 42 70.66 -21.40 -100.74
N GLU A 43 71.02 -21.32 -102.00
CA GLU A 43 71.29 -20.12 -102.81
C GLU A 43 70.05 -19.30 -103.21
N ILE A 44 70.34 -18.12 -103.72
CA ILE A 44 69.42 -17.17 -104.36
C ILE A 44 68.71 -17.81 -105.56
N ALA A 45 67.38 -17.67 -105.61
CA ALA A 45 66.55 -17.84 -106.81
C ALA A 45 65.46 -16.75 -106.83
N PRO A 46 65.02 -16.26 -108.00
CA PRO A 46 64.37 -14.96 -108.11
C PRO A 46 62.87 -14.93 -107.77
N ASP A 47 62.40 -13.69 -107.62
CA ASP A 47 61.09 -13.26 -107.15
C ASP A 47 59.89 -13.79 -107.98
N ARG A 48 58.76 -14.00 -107.28
CA ARG A 48 57.44 -14.41 -107.82
C ARG A 48 56.32 -13.40 -107.46
N SER A 49 56.66 -12.13 -107.27
CA SER A 49 55.72 -11.05 -106.93
C SER A 49 54.85 -10.54 -108.11
N ALA A 50 55.26 -10.78 -109.36
CA ALA A 50 54.64 -10.20 -110.56
C ALA A 50 53.29 -10.83 -110.99
N ASN A 51 52.36 -11.03 -110.06
CA ASN A 51 50.96 -11.42 -110.33
C ASN A 51 50.00 -10.49 -109.56
N PRO A 52 49.28 -9.57 -110.24
CA PRO A 52 48.43 -8.56 -109.59
C PRO A 52 47.18 -9.13 -108.91
N PHE A 53 46.92 -10.44 -108.99
CA PHE A 53 45.84 -11.12 -108.27
C PHE A 53 46.35 -12.12 -107.21
N HIS A 54 47.64 -12.12 -106.89
CA HIS A 54 48.17 -12.97 -105.82
C HIS A 54 47.94 -12.35 -104.44
N ILE A 55 46.94 -12.84 -103.72
CA ILE A 55 46.76 -12.54 -102.29
C ILE A 55 47.86 -13.26 -101.51
N SER A 56 48.66 -12.51 -100.76
CA SER A 56 49.68 -13.05 -99.84
C SER A 56 49.03 -13.97 -98.80
N GLY A 57 49.47 -15.23 -98.74
CA GLY A 57 48.83 -16.27 -97.93
C GLY A 57 48.94 -16.13 -96.41
N ASP A 58 49.58 -15.07 -95.92
CA ASP A 58 49.89 -14.83 -94.50
C ASP A 58 48.97 -13.76 -93.85
N VAL A 59 47.93 -13.32 -94.56
CA VAL A 59 46.90 -12.39 -94.04
C VAL A 59 45.59 -13.15 -93.89
N ASP A 60 45.31 -13.66 -92.68
CA ASP A 60 44.04 -14.30 -92.38
C ASP A 60 42.89 -13.29 -92.48
N PHE A 61 42.11 -13.43 -93.56
CA PHE A 61 40.95 -12.60 -93.89
C PHE A 61 39.89 -12.61 -92.78
N PHE A 62 39.72 -13.72 -92.06
CA PHE A 62 38.79 -13.80 -90.94
C PHE A 62 39.29 -12.99 -89.75
N LEU A 63 40.59 -13.08 -89.44
CA LEU A 63 41.22 -12.28 -88.39
C LEU A 63 41.13 -10.78 -88.67
N LEU A 64 41.36 -10.36 -89.91
CA LEU A 64 41.24 -8.96 -90.33
C LEU A 64 39.79 -8.44 -90.20
N ARG A 65 38.82 -9.26 -90.61
CA ARG A 65 37.38 -8.95 -90.54
C ARG A 65 36.84 -8.96 -89.11
N ASP A 66 37.39 -9.79 -88.23
CA ASP A 66 37.08 -9.79 -86.81
C ASP A 66 37.75 -8.62 -86.08
N GLN A 67 38.96 -8.22 -86.48
CA GLN A 67 39.60 -6.99 -85.99
C GLN A 67 38.80 -5.74 -86.41
N GLU A 68 38.30 -5.67 -87.64
CA GLU A 68 37.39 -4.60 -88.09
C GLU A 68 36.06 -4.62 -87.33
N ARG A 69 35.45 -5.80 -87.14
CA ARG A 69 34.23 -5.98 -86.34
C ARG A 69 34.44 -5.48 -84.91
N ASN A 70 35.59 -5.75 -84.31
CA ASN A 70 35.92 -5.33 -82.94
C ASN A 70 36.27 -3.84 -82.85
N LYS A 71 37.01 -3.26 -83.81
CA LYS A 71 37.17 -1.79 -83.97
C LYS A 71 35.80 -1.11 -84.04
N SER A 72 34.87 -1.66 -84.82
CA SER A 72 33.50 -1.13 -84.95
C SER A 72 32.66 -1.30 -83.68
N ARG A 73 32.87 -2.35 -82.86
CA ARG A 73 32.25 -2.46 -81.50
C ARG A 73 32.80 -1.36 -80.59
N ALA A 74 34.12 -1.23 -80.49
CA ALA A 74 34.80 -0.24 -79.64
C ALA A 74 34.44 1.20 -80.04
N GLU A 75 34.33 1.51 -81.34
CA GLU A 75 33.86 2.81 -81.81
C GLU A 75 32.40 3.08 -81.40
N ARG A 76 31.53 2.07 -81.46
CA ARG A 76 30.15 2.17 -80.96
C ARG A 76 30.09 2.36 -79.44
N GLU A 77 31.00 1.75 -78.68
CA GLU A 77 31.09 1.93 -77.22
C GLU A 77 31.62 3.33 -76.85
N ARG A 78 32.64 3.83 -77.56
CA ARG A 78 33.08 5.23 -77.45
C ARG A 78 31.94 6.21 -77.81
N LYS A 79 31.16 5.91 -78.85
CA LYS A 79 29.95 6.68 -79.23
C LYS A 79 28.77 6.51 -78.25
N LYS A 80 28.78 5.55 -77.33
CA LYS A 80 27.83 5.53 -76.19
C LYS A 80 28.24 6.56 -75.12
N ALA A 81 29.53 6.63 -74.78
CA ALA A 81 30.05 7.47 -73.70
C ALA A 81 29.95 8.99 -73.96
N LEU A 82 30.01 9.42 -75.23
CA LEU A 82 29.84 10.82 -75.62
C LEU A 82 28.42 11.36 -75.37
N ARG A 83 28.29 12.66 -75.15
CA ARG A 83 27.01 13.39 -75.04
C ARG A 83 26.39 13.61 -76.41
N VAL A 84 25.08 13.88 -76.46
CA VAL A 84 24.31 13.90 -77.72
C VAL A 84 24.83 14.93 -78.73
N HIS A 85 25.22 16.13 -78.29
CA HIS A 85 25.74 17.19 -79.16
C HIS A 85 27.17 16.94 -79.68
N GLU A 86 27.89 15.99 -79.09
CA GLU A 86 29.26 15.58 -79.50
C GLU A 86 29.23 14.51 -80.60
N LYS A 87 28.04 13.97 -80.93
CA LYS A 87 27.87 12.88 -81.91
C LYS A 87 27.60 13.47 -83.28
N MET A 88 28.61 13.41 -84.14
CA MET A 88 28.49 13.76 -85.56
C MET A 88 27.46 12.85 -86.25
N THR A 89 26.66 13.41 -87.15
CA THR A 89 25.81 12.63 -88.06
C THR A 89 26.67 11.89 -89.09
N TYR A 90 26.18 10.72 -89.55
CA TYR A 90 26.94 9.84 -90.46
C TYR A 90 27.51 10.53 -91.70
N ALA A 91 26.73 11.42 -92.34
CA ALA A 91 27.21 12.20 -93.49
C ALA A 91 28.37 13.15 -93.15
N SER A 92 28.33 13.77 -91.96
CA SER A 92 29.41 14.64 -91.45
C SER A 92 30.64 13.83 -91.09
N GLU A 93 30.47 12.64 -90.51
CA GLU A 93 31.55 11.70 -90.22
C GLU A 93 32.25 11.18 -91.49
N VAL A 94 31.49 10.83 -92.54
CA VAL A 94 32.03 10.41 -93.84
C VAL A 94 32.77 11.56 -94.53
N ALA A 95 32.20 12.78 -94.51
CA ALA A 95 32.87 13.96 -95.05
C ALA A 95 34.18 14.29 -94.31
N ALA A 96 34.18 14.17 -92.98
CA ALA A 96 35.38 14.33 -92.16
C ALA A 96 36.43 13.24 -92.46
N LYS A 97 36.02 11.98 -92.62
CA LYS A 97 36.91 10.88 -93.01
C LYS A 97 37.53 11.09 -94.40
N HIS A 98 36.76 11.51 -95.41
CA HIS A 98 37.30 11.89 -96.72
C HIS A 98 38.22 13.11 -96.68
N THR A 99 37.91 14.12 -95.86
CA THR A 99 38.77 15.30 -95.69
C THR A 99 40.08 14.94 -94.97
N SER A 100 40.03 14.04 -93.99
CA SER A 100 41.20 13.50 -93.31
C SER A 100 42.07 12.68 -94.27
N LEU A 101 41.47 11.80 -95.07
CA LEU A 101 42.19 10.99 -96.06
C LEU A 101 42.83 11.86 -97.14
N ARG A 102 42.13 12.89 -97.65
CA ARG A 102 42.73 13.85 -98.59
C ARG A 102 43.92 14.58 -97.96
N ARG A 103 43.81 15.04 -96.70
CA ARG A 103 44.97 15.66 -96.02
C ARG A 103 46.11 14.68 -95.77
N GLN A 104 45.81 13.42 -95.47
CA GLN A 104 46.84 12.40 -95.28
C GLN A 104 47.57 12.12 -96.59
N LEU A 105 46.85 11.96 -97.71
CA LEU A 105 47.46 11.83 -99.04
C LEU A 105 48.24 13.08 -99.43
N GLN A 106 47.75 14.29 -99.14
CA GLN A 106 48.52 15.52 -99.38
C GLN A 106 49.78 15.61 -98.51
N LEU A 107 49.77 15.06 -97.30
CA LEU A 107 50.97 14.97 -96.44
C LEU A 107 51.92 13.87 -96.91
N GLU A 108 51.42 12.78 -97.52
CA GLU A 108 52.24 11.78 -98.20
C GLU A 108 52.86 12.36 -99.47
N ASP A 109 52.08 13.04 -100.34
CA ASP A 109 52.57 13.79 -101.51
C ASP A 109 53.63 14.83 -101.10
N GLU A 110 53.36 15.66 -100.07
CA GLU A 110 54.31 16.66 -99.55
C GLU A 110 55.57 15.99 -98.94
N MET A 111 55.44 14.82 -98.32
CA MET A 111 56.60 14.06 -97.81
C MET A 111 57.40 13.38 -98.92
N GLU A 112 56.75 12.92 -100.00
CA GLU A 112 57.42 12.38 -101.19
C GLU A 112 58.12 13.49 -101.99
N ASP A 113 57.51 14.67 -102.15
CA ASP A 113 58.15 15.85 -102.74
C ASP A 113 59.33 16.33 -101.88
N LEU A 114 59.21 16.34 -100.55
CA LEU A 114 60.31 16.66 -99.65
C LEU A 114 61.42 15.59 -99.68
N ALA A 115 61.08 14.31 -99.80
CA ALA A 115 62.04 13.23 -99.96
C ALA A 115 62.77 13.32 -101.31
N ALA A 116 62.04 13.57 -102.40
CA ALA A 116 62.61 13.79 -103.74
C ALA A 116 63.47 15.06 -103.79
N CYS A 117 63.09 16.13 -103.09
CA CYS A 117 63.94 17.31 -102.92
C CYS A 117 65.21 16.99 -102.13
N ALA A 118 65.10 16.27 -101.00
CA ALA A 118 66.25 15.87 -100.20
C ALA A 118 67.18 14.89 -100.95
N GLU A 119 66.63 13.98 -101.75
CA GLU A 119 67.39 13.08 -102.62
C GLU A 119 68.03 13.84 -103.78
N ALA A 120 67.34 14.83 -104.37
CA ALA A 120 67.94 15.75 -105.35
C ALA A 120 69.06 16.62 -104.74
N GLU A 121 68.97 17.01 -103.47
CA GLU A 121 70.06 17.70 -102.76
C GLU A 121 71.22 16.76 -102.39
N GLN A 122 70.95 15.50 -102.03
CA GLN A 122 71.98 14.47 -101.87
C GLN A 122 72.67 14.18 -103.20
N LEU A 123 71.94 14.08 -104.32
CA LEU A 123 72.49 13.95 -105.66
C LEU A 123 73.29 15.21 -106.06
N ARG A 124 72.82 16.43 -105.78
CA ARG A 124 73.56 17.68 -106.02
C ARG A 124 74.86 17.74 -105.21
N THR A 125 74.83 17.37 -103.93
CA THR A 125 76.03 17.36 -103.07
C THR A 125 77.00 16.23 -103.46
N CYS A 126 76.50 15.06 -103.87
CA CYS A 126 77.30 14.00 -104.49
C CYS A 126 77.92 14.45 -105.81
N HIS A 127 77.18 15.14 -106.69
CA HIS A 127 77.69 15.71 -107.94
C HIS A 127 78.72 16.81 -107.68
N ALA A 128 78.51 17.70 -106.70
CA ALA A 128 79.49 18.71 -106.31
C ALA A 128 80.78 18.07 -105.76
N ARG A 129 80.66 17.03 -104.92
CA ARG A 129 81.78 16.23 -104.40
C ARG A 129 82.50 15.44 -105.51
N ALA A 130 81.77 14.94 -106.50
CA ALA A 130 82.34 14.28 -107.68
C ALA A 130 83.06 15.28 -108.60
N ALA A 131 82.45 16.42 -108.89
CA ALA A 131 83.04 17.50 -109.68
C ALA A 131 84.29 18.09 -109.00
N TRP A 132 84.27 18.27 -107.68
CA TRP A 132 85.44 18.68 -106.90
C TRP A 132 86.56 17.63 -107.00
N LYS A 133 86.24 16.33 -106.85
CA LYS A 133 87.21 15.25 -107.09
C LYS A 133 87.78 15.30 -108.52
N LEU A 134 86.95 15.44 -109.54
CA LEU A 134 87.40 15.57 -110.94
C LEU A 134 88.29 16.81 -111.16
N CYS A 135 88.01 17.94 -110.50
CA CYS A 135 88.87 19.12 -110.56
C CYS A 135 90.19 18.93 -109.79
N MET A 136 90.23 18.08 -108.76
CA MET A 136 91.47 17.70 -108.06
C MET A 136 92.29 16.65 -108.82
N THR A 137 91.64 15.78 -109.62
CA THR A 137 92.32 14.74 -110.43
C THR A 137 92.55 15.13 -111.89
N ARG A 138 92.13 16.33 -112.32
CA ARG A 138 92.51 16.88 -113.63
C ARG A 138 93.99 17.24 -113.61
N GLU A 139 94.77 16.46 -114.33
CA GLU A 139 96.20 16.63 -114.48
C GLU A 139 96.53 18.04 -115.00
N LYS A 140 97.12 18.88 -114.14
CA LYS A 140 97.60 20.20 -114.52
C LYS A 140 98.82 20.01 -115.42
N THR A 141 98.69 20.33 -116.70
CA THR A 141 99.83 20.41 -117.62
C THR A 141 100.89 21.36 -117.05
N LEU A 142 102.07 20.82 -116.74
CA LEU A 142 103.17 21.51 -116.08
C LEU A 142 103.88 22.51 -117.01
N GLY A 143 103.21 23.60 -117.36
CA GLY A 143 103.86 24.80 -117.85
C GLY A 143 104.72 25.39 -116.73
N SER A 144 106.03 25.54 -116.98
CA SER A 144 107.04 25.86 -115.97
C SER A 144 106.63 27.00 -115.02
N GLU A 145 106.31 26.66 -113.78
CA GLU A 145 105.91 27.66 -112.79
C GLU A 145 107.07 28.63 -112.52
N SER A 146 106.83 29.93 -112.71
CA SER A 146 107.76 30.95 -112.25
C SER A 146 108.04 30.76 -110.76
N ILE A 147 109.30 30.86 -110.35
CA ILE A 147 109.77 30.61 -108.97
C ILE A 147 108.95 31.41 -107.95
N SER A 148 108.48 32.61 -108.31
CA SER A 148 107.58 33.42 -107.49
C SER A 148 106.21 32.75 -107.23
N SER A 149 105.61 32.12 -108.25
CA SER A 149 104.36 31.37 -108.12
C SER A 149 104.53 30.14 -107.24
N TYR A 150 105.58 29.34 -107.46
CA TYR A 150 105.89 28.17 -106.63
C TYR A 150 106.12 28.55 -105.16
N MET A 151 106.86 29.63 -104.90
CA MET A 151 107.06 30.18 -103.56
C MET A 151 105.76 30.72 -102.95
N GLY A 152 104.87 31.31 -103.75
CA GLY A 152 103.52 31.73 -103.35
C GLY A 152 102.65 30.54 -102.94
N GLN A 153 102.54 29.53 -103.78
CA GLN A 153 101.78 28.30 -103.50
C GLN A 153 102.34 27.54 -102.29
N ARG A 154 103.67 27.45 -102.14
CA ARG A 154 104.30 26.90 -100.93
C ARG A 154 103.92 27.70 -99.68
N ARG A 155 104.01 29.03 -99.71
CA ARG A 155 103.59 29.89 -98.58
C ARG A 155 102.12 29.72 -98.24
N GLN A 156 101.23 29.66 -99.23
CA GLN A 156 99.80 29.44 -99.03
C GLN A 156 99.50 28.04 -98.47
N SER A 157 100.20 27.01 -98.95
CA SER A 157 100.11 25.65 -98.41
C SER A 157 100.57 25.57 -96.96
N PHE A 158 101.69 26.22 -96.60
CA PHE A 158 102.15 26.31 -95.21
C PHE A 158 101.18 27.11 -94.33
N LEU A 159 100.58 28.20 -94.83
CA LEU A 159 99.60 29.00 -94.08
C LEU A 159 98.31 28.21 -93.81
N ILE A 160 97.80 27.47 -94.80
CA ILE A 160 96.64 26.59 -94.64
C ILE A 160 96.96 25.44 -93.68
N GLN A 161 98.13 24.80 -93.82
CA GLN A 161 98.58 23.74 -92.91
C GLN A 161 98.68 24.24 -91.47
N TYR A 162 99.30 25.41 -91.26
CA TYR A 162 99.39 26.06 -89.95
C TYR A 162 97.99 26.39 -89.38
N ALA A 163 97.09 26.94 -90.19
CA ALA A 163 95.72 27.23 -89.74
C ALA A 163 94.93 25.96 -89.37
N LEU A 164 95.08 24.87 -90.15
CA LEU A 164 94.49 23.58 -89.84
C LEU A 164 95.06 22.97 -88.56
N ASP A 165 96.38 23.01 -88.37
CA ASP A 165 97.02 22.45 -87.18
C ASP A 165 96.78 23.31 -85.92
N MET A 166 96.61 24.63 -86.06
CA MET A 166 96.11 25.48 -84.98
C MET A 166 94.66 25.16 -84.62
N LYS A 167 93.77 24.96 -85.61
CA LYS A 167 92.39 24.55 -85.35
C LYS A 167 92.28 23.15 -84.76
N ARG A 168 93.11 22.19 -85.19
CA ARG A 168 93.21 20.85 -84.57
C ARG A 168 93.63 20.91 -83.11
N ARG A 169 94.64 21.73 -82.77
CA ARG A 169 95.07 21.92 -81.38
C ARG A 169 93.97 22.55 -80.52
N GLU A 170 93.21 23.51 -81.05
CA GLU A 170 92.10 24.11 -80.31
C GLU A 170 90.92 23.15 -80.14
N ILE A 171 90.61 22.35 -81.17
CA ILE A 171 89.62 21.27 -81.07
C ILE A 171 90.04 20.27 -79.98
N GLN A 172 91.29 19.78 -80.00
CA GLN A 172 91.82 18.88 -78.98
C GLN A 172 91.81 19.49 -77.57
N ARG A 173 92.08 20.80 -77.45
CA ARG A 173 91.98 21.54 -76.19
C ARG A 173 90.53 21.58 -75.67
N LEU A 174 89.55 21.76 -76.56
CA LEU A 174 88.13 21.78 -76.22
C LEU A 174 87.59 20.37 -75.93
N GLU A 175 88.02 19.33 -76.65
CA GLU A 175 87.73 17.92 -76.37
C GLU A 175 88.24 17.51 -74.97
N VAL A 176 89.47 17.90 -74.62
CA VAL A 176 90.08 17.68 -73.29
C VAL A 176 89.47 18.56 -72.19
N LEU A 177 88.69 19.60 -72.54
CA LEU A 177 87.89 20.35 -71.58
C LEU A 177 86.51 19.73 -71.40
N ALA A 178 85.80 19.45 -72.49
CA ALA A 178 84.49 18.80 -72.49
C ALA A 178 84.52 17.49 -71.72
N THR A 179 85.46 16.59 -72.02
CA THR A 179 85.61 15.31 -71.29
C THR A 179 85.93 15.45 -69.80
N LYS A 180 86.46 16.60 -69.35
CA LYS A 180 86.66 16.87 -67.90
C LYS A 180 85.41 17.40 -67.23
N GLU A 181 84.65 18.25 -67.92
CA GLU A 181 83.37 18.77 -67.44
C GLU A 181 82.30 17.66 -67.44
N GLU A 182 82.22 16.85 -68.50
CA GLU A 182 81.40 15.63 -68.56
C GLU A 182 81.74 14.69 -67.39
N ALA A 183 83.01 14.33 -67.22
CA ALA A 183 83.45 13.53 -66.09
C ALA A 183 83.31 14.23 -64.72
N ALA A 184 82.94 15.52 -64.65
CA ALA A 184 82.56 16.22 -63.43
C ALA A 184 81.04 16.20 -63.20
N LEU A 185 80.25 16.40 -64.25
CA LEU A 185 78.81 16.24 -64.25
C LEU A 185 78.42 14.81 -63.85
N GLU A 186 78.99 13.78 -64.50
CA GLU A 186 78.72 12.38 -64.11
C GLU A 186 79.11 12.07 -62.65
N ARG A 187 80.06 12.82 -62.05
CA ARG A 187 80.41 12.66 -60.63
C ARG A 187 79.38 13.32 -59.73
N ALA A 188 78.88 14.50 -60.12
CA ALA A 188 77.80 15.20 -59.44
C ALA A 188 76.46 14.44 -59.51
N GLU A 189 76.13 13.90 -60.68
CA GLU A 189 74.96 13.04 -60.92
C GLU A 189 75.01 11.80 -60.02
N ARG A 190 76.11 11.03 -60.06
CA ARG A 190 76.27 9.87 -59.17
C ARG A 190 76.21 10.24 -57.69
N SER A 191 76.72 11.40 -57.25
CA SER A 191 76.53 11.82 -55.85
C SER A 191 75.07 12.13 -55.53
N LEU A 192 74.33 12.78 -56.44
CA LEU A 192 72.91 13.09 -56.25
C LEU A 192 72.04 11.83 -56.28
N GLU A 193 72.37 10.83 -57.11
CA GLU A 193 71.73 9.51 -57.12
C GLU A 193 71.96 8.76 -55.78
N ASN A 194 73.19 8.78 -55.27
CA ASN A 194 73.51 8.18 -53.97
C ASN A 194 72.79 8.91 -52.81
N ASP A 195 72.80 10.25 -52.81
CA ASP A 195 72.08 11.05 -51.80
C ASP A 195 70.57 10.78 -51.84
N ALA A 196 69.98 10.71 -53.04
CA ALA A 196 68.57 10.36 -53.22
C ALA A 196 68.23 8.95 -52.68
N ALA A 197 69.08 7.95 -52.96
CA ALA A 197 68.91 6.61 -52.41
C ALA A 197 69.02 6.60 -50.88
N LEU A 198 69.96 7.36 -50.29
CA LEU A 198 70.09 7.52 -48.84
C LEU A 198 68.89 8.24 -48.22
N PHE A 199 68.28 9.21 -48.91
CA PHE A 199 67.03 9.85 -48.48
C PHE A 199 65.84 8.88 -48.52
N ASP A 200 65.71 8.06 -49.57
CA ASP A 200 64.66 7.02 -49.64
C ASP A 200 64.84 5.95 -48.56
N GLU A 201 66.08 5.51 -48.27
CA GLU A 201 66.36 4.61 -47.15
C GLU A 201 66.04 5.26 -45.79
N PHE A 202 66.40 6.54 -45.60
CA PHE A 202 66.06 7.28 -44.38
C PHE A 202 64.55 7.43 -44.18
N LEU A 203 63.79 7.78 -45.22
CA LEU A 203 62.33 7.86 -45.18
C LEU A 203 61.72 6.50 -44.84
N ARG A 204 62.19 5.43 -45.50
CA ARG A 204 61.70 4.07 -45.23
C ARG A 204 61.99 3.59 -43.81
N GLU A 205 63.14 3.92 -43.24
CA GLU A 205 63.42 3.57 -41.85
C GLU A 205 62.70 4.50 -40.85
N ASN A 206 62.42 5.76 -41.21
CA ASN A 206 61.57 6.64 -40.41
C ASN A 206 60.11 6.15 -40.35
N ASP A 207 59.52 5.78 -41.50
CA ASP A 207 58.21 5.14 -41.59
C ASP A 207 58.19 3.80 -40.84
N ARG A 208 59.23 2.98 -40.99
CA ARG A 208 59.37 1.71 -40.26
C ARG A 208 59.47 1.93 -38.74
N SER A 209 60.17 2.96 -38.30
CA SER A 209 60.35 3.32 -36.89
C SER A 209 59.07 3.88 -36.29
N SER A 210 58.40 4.81 -36.97
CA SER A 210 57.13 5.40 -36.53
C SER A 210 56.00 4.36 -36.48
N VAL A 211 55.90 3.47 -37.47
CA VAL A 211 54.97 2.33 -37.46
C VAL A 211 55.31 1.33 -36.36
N GLN A 212 56.58 1.12 -36.01
CA GLN A 212 56.96 0.31 -34.83
C GLN A 212 56.54 0.98 -33.52
N ALA A 213 56.77 2.29 -33.37
CA ALA A 213 56.36 3.05 -32.18
C ALA A 213 54.83 3.05 -32.00
N LEU A 214 54.06 3.25 -33.08
CA LEU A 214 52.60 3.13 -33.07
C LEU A 214 52.15 1.71 -32.68
N ARG A 215 52.77 0.66 -33.23
CA ARG A 215 52.48 -0.74 -32.87
C ARG A 215 52.85 -1.07 -31.42
N ALA A 216 53.86 -0.42 -30.84
CA ALA A 216 54.19 -0.55 -29.42
C ALA A 216 53.11 0.09 -28.55
N ALA A 217 52.76 1.36 -28.82
CA ALA A 217 51.70 2.07 -28.12
C ALA A 217 50.33 1.37 -28.25
N GLU A 218 50.01 0.79 -29.40
CA GLU A 218 48.82 -0.05 -29.59
C GLU A 218 48.83 -1.31 -28.71
N LYS A 219 49.98 -1.98 -28.55
CA LYS A 219 50.09 -3.16 -27.68
C LYS A 219 49.93 -2.77 -26.21
N GLU A 220 50.59 -1.71 -25.78
CA GLU A 220 50.50 -1.20 -24.41
C GLU A 220 49.07 -0.72 -24.07
N THR A 221 48.39 -0.05 -25.00
CA THR A 221 47.00 0.37 -24.80
C THR A 221 46.03 -0.81 -24.80
N LYS A 222 46.23 -1.84 -25.63
CA LYS A 222 45.45 -3.09 -25.59
C LYS A 222 45.64 -3.81 -24.24
N ALA A 223 46.88 -4.05 -23.83
CA ALA A 223 47.20 -4.64 -22.52
C ALA A 223 46.64 -3.82 -21.34
N LYS A 224 46.67 -2.48 -21.42
CA LYS A 224 46.04 -1.60 -20.43
C LYS A 224 44.52 -1.77 -20.39
N VAL A 225 43.86 -1.89 -21.54
CA VAL A 225 42.40 -2.12 -21.60
C VAL A 225 42.04 -3.51 -21.06
N GLU A 226 42.80 -4.54 -21.40
CA GLU A 226 42.68 -5.89 -20.83
C GLU A 226 42.79 -5.86 -19.29
N LYS A 227 43.80 -5.18 -18.73
CA LYS A 227 43.91 -5.01 -17.27
C LYS A 227 42.81 -4.16 -16.65
N ILE A 228 42.24 -3.18 -17.37
CA ILE A 228 41.05 -2.45 -16.90
C ILE A 228 39.80 -3.35 -16.86
N ILE A 229 39.68 -4.32 -17.77
CA ILE A 229 38.60 -5.32 -17.75
C ILE A 229 38.81 -6.28 -16.56
N GLU A 230 40.01 -6.86 -16.41
CA GLU A 230 40.34 -7.72 -15.25
C GLU A 230 40.04 -7.03 -13.91
N ILE A 231 40.43 -5.76 -13.76
CA ILE A 231 40.15 -4.96 -12.54
C ILE A 231 38.65 -4.79 -12.32
N ARG A 232 37.84 -4.59 -13.36
CA ARG A 232 36.38 -4.47 -13.25
C ARG A 232 35.71 -5.79 -12.87
N ASP A 233 36.14 -6.89 -13.47
CA ASP A 233 35.62 -8.23 -13.19
C ASP A 233 35.96 -8.66 -11.75
N LEU A 234 37.19 -8.39 -11.30
CA LEU A 234 37.60 -8.59 -9.91
C LEU A 234 36.85 -7.65 -8.94
N THR A 235 36.60 -6.39 -9.31
CA THR A 235 35.79 -5.47 -8.49
C THR A 235 34.35 -5.97 -8.35
N THR A 236 33.78 -6.54 -9.41
CA THR A 236 32.44 -7.15 -9.38
C THR A 236 32.42 -8.41 -8.52
N GLN A 237 33.44 -9.27 -8.60
CA GLN A 237 33.58 -10.43 -7.70
C GLN A 237 33.70 -10.00 -6.23
N ILE A 238 34.52 -8.99 -5.93
CA ILE A 238 34.65 -8.43 -4.57
C ILE A 238 33.30 -7.86 -4.08
N MET A 239 32.54 -7.19 -4.95
CA MET A 239 31.21 -6.67 -4.60
C MET A 239 30.20 -7.80 -4.32
N ASN A 240 30.20 -8.86 -5.14
CA ASN A 240 29.34 -10.02 -4.95
C ASN A 240 29.66 -10.73 -3.64
N ILE A 241 30.94 -11.03 -3.39
CA ILE A 241 31.42 -11.66 -2.15
C ILE A 241 31.08 -10.80 -0.92
N LYS A 242 31.24 -9.47 -1.00
CA LYS A 242 30.77 -8.57 0.08
C LYS A 242 29.27 -8.64 0.30
N SER A 243 28.48 -8.70 -0.77
CA SER A 243 27.01 -8.87 -0.65
C SER A 243 26.61 -10.23 -0.09
N GLU A 244 27.45 -11.25 -0.22
CA GLU A 244 27.24 -12.58 0.37
C GLU A 244 27.66 -12.57 1.84
N ILE A 245 28.82 -11.99 2.16
CA ILE A 245 29.26 -11.76 3.55
C ILE A 245 28.17 -11.02 4.33
N SER A 246 27.62 -9.91 3.84
CA SER A 246 26.58 -9.20 4.59
C SER A 246 25.25 -9.97 4.73
N LYS A 247 24.87 -10.81 3.76
CA LYS A 247 23.75 -11.75 3.96
C LYS A 247 24.06 -12.77 5.05
N PHE A 248 25.30 -13.27 5.11
CA PHE A 248 25.73 -14.18 6.16
C PHE A 248 25.81 -13.49 7.53
N GLU A 249 26.30 -12.25 7.61
CA GLU A 249 26.29 -11.39 8.81
C GLU A 249 24.86 -11.15 9.31
N ASP A 250 23.91 -10.86 8.41
CA ASP A 250 22.49 -10.72 8.74
C ASP A 250 21.91 -12.04 9.27
N THR A 251 22.14 -13.18 8.60
CA THR A 251 21.68 -14.48 9.12
C THR A 251 22.32 -14.86 10.45
N LEU A 252 23.60 -14.51 10.66
CA LEU A 252 24.31 -14.73 11.93
C LEU A 252 23.72 -13.89 13.06
N GLN A 253 23.28 -12.65 12.80
CA GLN A 253 22.55 -11.84 13.77
C GLN A 253 21.21 -12.50 14.15
N HIS A 254 20.48 -13.05 13.19
CA HIS A 254 19.24 -13.80 13.47
C HIS A 254 19.53 -15.05 14.31
N TYR A 255 20.55 -15.85 13.96
CA TYR A 255 20.95 -17.02 14.74
C TYR A 255 21.47 -16.67 16.15
N LYS A 256 22.20 -15.55 16.33
CA LYS A 256 22.57 -15.02 17.65
C LYS A 256 21.32 -14.66 18.46
N ALA A 257 20.36 -13.94 17.87
CA ALA A 257 19.10 -13.59 18.54
C ALA A 257 18.27 -14.83 18.93
N TYR A 258 18.24 -15.87 18.09
CA TYR A 258 17.60 -17.14 18.43
C TYR A 258 18.36 -17.90 19.54
N LYS A 259 19.69 -17.90 19.53
CA LYS A 259 20.52 -18.48 20.60
C LYS A 259 20.28 -17.80 21.95
N ASP A 260 20.24 -16.47 21.97
CA ASP A 260 19.91 -15.66 23.15
C ASP A 260 18.48 -15.90 23.65
N PHE A 261 17.54 -16.17 22.74
CA PHE A 261 16.15 -16.51 23.07
C PHE A 261 16.06 -17.91 23.69
N LEU A 262 16.73 -18.91 23.11
CA LEU A 262 16.80 -20.26 23.65
C LEU A 262 17.46 -20.28 25.04
N TYR A 263 18.50 -19.47 25.29
CA TYR A 263 19.07 -19.33 26.63
C TYR A 263 18.13 -18.66 27.65
N LYS A 264 17.21 -17.78 27.22
CA LYS A 264 16.20 -17.19 28.13
C LYS A 264 15.09 -18.17 28.51
N LEU A 265 14.81 -19.16 27.66
CA LEU A 265 13.82 -20.23 27.89
C LEU A 265 14.43 -21.50 28.50
N SER A 266 15.76 -21.66 28.43
CA SER A 266 16.46 -22.80 29.06
C SER A 266 16.27 -22.75 30.59
N PRO A 267 15.91 -23.87 31.25
CA PRO A 267 15.75 -23.90 32.71
C PRO A 267 16.99 -23.40 33.45
N LYS A 268 16.77 -22.55 34.45
CA LYS A 268 17.85 -21.88 35.19
C LYS A 268 18.82 -22.87 35.83
N ASP A 269 18.28 -23.93 36.41
CA ASP A 269 19.05 -24.96 37.12
C ASP A 269 20.08 -25.64 36.19
N TRP A 270 19.66 -25.99 34.97
CA TRP A 270 20.54 -26.52 33.92
C TRP A 270 21.55 -25.46 33.44
N LEU A 271 21.12 -24.20 33.33
CA LEU A 271 21.98 -23.07 32.92
C LEU A 271 23.05 -22.74 33.98
N GLU A 272 22.75 -22.96 35.26
CA GLU A 272 23.69 -22.86 36.38
C GLU A 272 24.60 -24.09 36.46
N GLU A 273 24.09 -25.30 36.22
CA GLU A 273 24.92 -26.51 36.10
C GLU A 273 25.94 -26.38 34.96
N GLN A 274 25.52 -25.90 33.78
CA GLN A 274 26.44 -25.65 32.65
C GLN A 274 27.51 -24.61 32.98
N LYS A 275 27.17 -23.52 33.69
CA LYS A 275 28.16 -22.55 34.20
C LYS A 275 29.12 -23.21 35.19
N CYS A 276 28.63 -24.06 36.10
CA CYS A 276 29.47 -24.81 37.02
C CYS A 276 30.37 -25.83 36.31
N LEU A 277 29.91 -26.46 35.22
CA LEU A 277 30.72 -27.37 34.39
C LEU A 277 31.80 -26.59 33.60
N ALA A 278 31.46 -25.46 32.99
CA ALA A 278 32.43 -24.57 32.36
C ALA A 278 33.50 -24.08 33.36
N LEU A 279 33.09 -23.67 34.57
CA LEU A 279 34.00 -23.27 35.64
C LEU A 279 34.87 -24.42 36.19
N LYS A 280 34.42 -25.68 36.10
CA LYS A 280 35.26 -26.86 36.41
C LYS A 280 36.30 -27.08 35.30
N LYS A 281 35.86 -27.17 34.04
CA LYS A 281 36.75 -27.30 32.86
C LYS A 281 37.80 -26.19 32.78
N ALA A 282 37.42 -24.95 33.06
CA ALA A 282 38.34 -23.81 33.07
C ALA A 282 39.42 -23.93 34.16
N LYS A 283 39.05 -24.43 35.36
CA LYS A 283 40.01 -24.73 36.42
C LYS A 283 40.91 -25.91 36.04
N GLU A 284 40.36 -26.98 35.47
CA GLU A 284 41.12 -28.14 35.01
C GLU A 284 42.15 -27.77 33.92
N ARG A 285 41.78 -26.93 32.94
CA ARG A 285 42.75 -26.37 31.97
C ARG A 285 43.79 -25.45 32.64
N ALA A 286 43.41 -24.70 33.68
CA ALA A 286 44.31 -23.84 34.43
C ALA A 286 45.28 -24.59 35.36
N GLU A 287 44.94 -25.80 35.83
CA GLU A 287 45.88 -26.69 36.52
C GLU A 287 46.78 -27.43 35.50
N ALA A 288 46.21 -27.96 34.41
CA ALA A 288 46.97 -28.68 33.38
C ALA A 288 48.09 -27.85 32.73
N SER A 289 47.92 -26.52 32.62
CA SER A 289 48.97 -25.61 32.14
C SER A 289 50.13 -25.43 33.14
N LYS A 290 49.89 -25.61 34.45
CA LYS A 290 50.94 -25.65 35.48
C LYS A 290 51.71 -26.95 35.43
N ASP A 291 51.02 -28.09 35.31
CA ASP A 291 51.68 -29.41 35.23
C ASP A 291 52.57 -29.52 33.97
N SER A 292 52.12 -28.98 32.84
CA SER A 292 52.93 -28.88 31.61
C SER A 292 54.18 -28.00 31.76
N THR A 293 54.28 -27.18 32.81
CA THR A 293 55.45 -26.32 33.07
C THR A 293 56.56 -27.04 33.85
N LEU A 294 56.27 -28.20 34.47
CA LEU A 294 57.19 -28.91 35.37
C LEU A 294 58.00 -30.04 34.71
N SER A 295 57.86 -30.27 33.40
CA SER A 295 58.38 -31.46 32.71
C SER A 295 59.46 -31.21 31.64
N SER A 296 60.13 -30.05 31.63
CA SER A 296 61.10 -29.70 30.55
C SER A 296 62.37 -28.91 30.94
N THR A 297 62.99 -29.17 32.10
CA THR A 297 64.18 -28.41 32.56
C THR A 297 65.29 -29.22 33.28
N LEU A 298 65.97 -30.16 32.59
CA LEU A 298 67.30 -30.63 33.04
C LEU A 298 68.21 -31.21 31.91
N GLY A 299 69.39 -30.59 31.71
CA GLY A 299 70.49 -31.07 30.85
C GLY A 299 70.30 -30.80 29.33
N ASP A 300 71.31 -30.46 28.53
CA ASP A 300 72.78 -30.48 28.70
C ASP A 300 73.47 -29.32 27.93
N LYS A 301 74.81 -29.15 28.01
CA LYS A 301 75.58 -28.00 27.48
C LYS A 301 76.52 -28.28 26.30
N GLY A 302 76.06 -27.95 25.09
CA GLY A 302 76.92 -27.57 23.93
C GLY A 302 77.78 -28.69 23.32
N PRO A 303 78.84 -28.38 22.54
CA PRO A 303 79.29 -27.08 22.01
C PRO A 303 79.18 -26.97 20.47
N GLY A 304 79.26 -25.75 19.92
CA GLY A 304 78.89 -25.45 18.51
C GLY A 304 79.98 -25.64 17.45
N ILE A 305 79.58 -25.50 16.17
CA ILE A 305 80.47 -25.49 15.00
C ILE A 305 80.44 -24.13 14.28
N LYS A 306 81.65 -23.67 13.96
CA LYS A 306 82.05 -22.42 13.29
C LYS A 306 81.38 -22.23 11.91
N GLY A 307 80.88 -21.02 11.65
CA GLY A 307 80.66 -20.47 10.31
C GLY A 307 81.23 -19.05 10.25
N LYS A 308 82.35 -18.83 9.56
CA LYS A 308 83.16 -17.61 9.68
C LYS A 308 83.57 -17.03 8.31
N THR A 309 82.84 -16.04 7.83
CA THR A 309 83.28 -15.09 6.79
C THR A 309 82.81 -13.67 7.12
N SER A 310 83.71 -12.71 6.97
CA SER A 310 83.59 -11.30 7.41
C SER A 310 84.79 -10.53 6.80
N PRO A 311 84.76 -9.20 6.66
CA PRO A 311 83.65 -8.26 6.39
C PRO A 311 83.91 -7.45 5.10
N ARG A 312 83.15 -6.37 4.83
CA ARG A 312 83.76 -5.02 4.78
C ARG A 312 82.78 -3.84 4.95
N ASP A 313 83.20 -2.91 5.81
CA ASP A 313 82.91 -1.46 5.98
C ASP A 313 81.87 -0.75 5.08
N GLY A 314 81.00 0.07 5.68
CA GLY A 314 79.98 0.87 4.98
C GLY A 314 79.30 1.97 5.84
N GLN A 315 80.09 2.68 6.65
CA GLN A 315 79.70 3.67 7.66
C GLN A 315 78.64 4.71 7.19
N GLY A 316 77.50 4.81 7.88
CA GLY A 316 76.45 5.81 7.61
C GLY A 316 76.14 6.73 8.82
N PRO A 317 75.66 7.99 8.59
CA PRO A 317 75.13 8.83 9.66
C PRO A 317 73.69 9.34 9.44
N LYS A 318 72.78 8.86 10.31
CA LYS A 318 71.71 9.60 11.02
C LYS A 318 70.85 10.68 10.31
N LYS A 319 69.54 10.38 10.32
CA LYS A 319 68.32 11.24 10.44
C LYS A 319 67.55 11.61 9.15
N PRO A 320 66.20 11.60 9.19
CA PRO A 320 65.32 11.89 8.05
C PRO A 320 64.78 13.33 8.04
N TRP A 321 64.48 13.88 6.86
CA TRP A 321 63.72 15.12 6.72
C TRP A 321 62.69 15.09 5.58
N LYS A 322 61.43 15.37 5.97
CA LYS A 322 60.46 16.26 5.32
C LYS A 322 60.13 16.03 3.83
N ILE A 323 58.95 15.47 3.58
CA ILE A 323 58.19 15.68 2.34
C ILE A 323 57.36 16.96 2.48
N LEU A 324 57.65 17.96 1.65
CA LEU A 324 56.86 19.14 1.25
C LEU A 324 57.73 19.84 0.17
N GLN A 325 57.25 20.49 -0.89
CA GLN A 325 55.91 20.88 -1.37
C GLN A 325 56.05 21.36 -2.85
N VAL A 326 54.98 21.93 -3.47
CA VAL A 326 55.01 22.76 -4.71
C VAL A 326 55.20 21.96 -6.04
N MET A 327 54.58 22.25 -7.21
CA MET A 327 53.63 23.28 -7.73
C MET A 327 52.51 22.53 -8.54
N ARG A 328 51.21 22.93 -8.58
CA ARG A 328 50.54 23.98 -9.42
C ARG A 328 50.64 23.70 -10.95
N LEU A 329 49.66 24.01 -11.83
CA LEU A 329 48.59 25.03 -11.81
C LEU A 329 47.44 24.70 -12.81
N GLY A 330 46.22 25.21 -12.57
CA GLY A 330 45.10 25.36 -13.55
C GLY A 330 43.71 25.31 -12.87
N GLN A 331 42.98 26.39 -12.59
CA GLN A 331 42.23 27.32 -13.47
C GLN A 331 41.03 26.66 -14.18
N MET A 332 39.78 27.18 -14.20
CA MET A 332 39.09 28.36 -13.60
C MET A 332 37.62 27.98 -13.26
N LEU A 333 36.72 28.75 -12.61
CA LEU A 333 36.69 30.08 -11.94
C LEU A 333 36.20 29.83 -10.47
N SER A 334 35.42 30.58 -9.68
CA SER A 334 34.74 31.90 -9.61
C SER A 334 34.71 32.28 -8.10
N SER A 335 34.73 33.50 -7.56
CA SER A 335 34.16 34.84 -7.87
C SER A 335 32.63 34.94 -7.66
N ASN A 336 32.08 35.78 -6.76
CA ASN A 336 32.69 36.69 -5.77
C ASN A 336 31.70 37.04 -4.60
N ALA A 337 32.27 37.42 -3.45
CA ALA A 337 32.01 38.62 -2.60
C ALA A 337 30.65 39.41 -2.69
N SER A 338 30.11 40.08 -1.64
CA SER A 338 30.48 40.17 -0.20
C SER A 338 29.57 41.15 0.62
N LEU A 339 29.63 41.04 1.96
CA LEU A 339 29.53 42.11 3.00
C LEU A 339 28.18 42.67 3.54
N GLN A 340 28.20 42.86 4.88
CA GLN A 340 27.54 43.87 5.75
C GLN A 340 26.05 43.77 6.21
N SER A 341 25.90 43.17 7.40
CA SER A 341 25.45 43.84 8.66
C SER A 341 24.14 44.64 8.70
N GLY A 342 23.11 44.08 9.38
CA GLY A 342 21.91 44.79 9.82
C GLY A 342 21.29 44.18 11.09
N SER A 343 21.00 45.01 12.09
CA SER A 343 20.73 44.65 13.49
C SER A 343 19.42 43.89 13.82
N GLN A 344 19.52 43.05 14.86
CA GLN A 344 18.54 42.75 15.93
C GLN A 344 17.34 41.77 15.76
N SER A 345 17.13 41.07 16.88
CA SER A 345 15.88 40.54 17.48
C SER A 345 15.54 39.04 17.35
N SER A 346 15.17 38.51 18.52
CA SER A 346 14.60 37.22 18.92
C SER A 346 14.31 36.10 17.89
N GLY A 347 15.13 35.05 17.98
CA GLY A 347 14.65 33.76 18.50
C GLY A 347 13.93 32.79 17.56
N THR A 348 14.57 31.65 17.27
CA THR A 348 13.96 30.31 17.49
C THR A 348 15.02 29.20 17.49
N SER A 349 14.65 28.07 18.10
CA SER A 349 15.26 26.73 18.09
C SER A 349 16.22 26.38 16.92
N GLY A 350 17.36 25.75 17.24
CA GLY A 350 18.13 24.95 16.26
C GLY A 350 19.64 25.07 16.31
N LEU A 351 20.30 24.66 17.41
CA LEU A 351 21.76 24.47 17.43
C LEU A 351 22.15 23.04 17.84
N GLU A 352 22.70 22.34 16.85
CA GLU A 352 23.51 21.12 16.96
C GLU A 352 24.52 21.18 18.13
N PRO A 353 24.39 20.30 19.14
CA PRO A 353 25.49 20.01 20.05
C PRO A 353 26.42 18.96 19.41
N LYS A 354 27.63 19.41 19.05
CA LYS A 354 28.78 18.57 18.66
C LYS A 354 28.76 17.20 19.34
N GLY A 355 28.71 16.12 18.54
CA GLY A 355 28.74 14.75 19.05
C GLY A 355 29.92 14.54 20.01
N PRO A 356 29.68 14.09 21.26
CA PRO A 356 30.76 13.84 22.19
C PRO A 356 31.56 12.62 21.72
N SER A 357 32.89 12.75 21.74
CA SER A 357 33.80 11.63 21.50
C SER A 357 33.78 10.66 22.68
N SER A 358 32.70 9.88 22.80
CA SER A 358 32.62 8.79 23.76
C SER A 358 33.46 7.64 23.23
N ALA A 359 34.62 7.41 23.85
CA ALA A 359 35.36 6.18 23.72
C ALA A 359 34.57 5.09 24.44
N LEU A 360 33.57 4.52 23.75
CA LEU A 360 33.02 3.23 24.13
C LEU A 360 34.19 2.24 24.20
N PRO A 361 34.29 1.41 25.25
CA PRO A 361 35.23 0.32 25.23
C PRO A 361 34.87 -0.57 24.04
N VAL A 362 35.89 -0.98 23.28
CA VAL A 362 35.75 -2.20 22.47
C VAL A 362 35.45 -3.29 23.48
N GLN A 363 34.24 -3.85 23.45
CA GLN A 363 34.05 -5.18 24.00
C GLN A 363 34.82 -6.11 23.08
N GLU A 364 36.02 -6.47 23.51
CA GLU A 364 36.77 -7.59 22.96
C GLU A 364 35.89 -8.83 23.20
N ASP A 365 35.29 -9.38 22.13
CA ASP A 365 34.58 -10.67 22.18
C ASP A 365 35.59 -11.71 22.72
N PRO A 366 35.42 -12.26 23.94
CA PRO A 366 36.40 -13.16 24.54
C PRO A 366 36.20 -14.62 24.06
N ASP A 367 35.19 -14.85 23.22
CA ASP A 367 34.66 -16.16 22.84
C ASP A 367 35.15 -16.59 21.44
N SER A 368 36.47 -16.57 21.23
CA SER A 368 37.10 -17.13 20.03
C SER A 368 37.80 -18.48 20.25
N ASP A 369 37.91 -18.97 21.48
CA ASP A 369 38.67 -20.19 21.82
C ASP A 369 38.09 -20.99 23.01
N GLY A 370 37.07 -21.82 22.76
CA GLY A 370 36.75 -22.95 23.66
C GLY A 370 35.28 -23.34 23.82
N GLU A 371 34.85 -24.34 23.04
CA GLU A 371 33.63 -25.16 23.27
C GLU A 371 32.31 -24.37 23.33
N GLU A 372 31.62 -24.28 22.19
CA GLU A 372 30.21 -23.88 22.15
C GLU A 372 29.36 -24.82 23.04
N LEU A 373 28.84 -24.28 24.14
CA LEU A 373 28.00 -25.04 25.06
C LEU A 373 26.73 -25.53 24.34
N ALA A 374 26.49 -26.84 24.42
CA ALA A 374 25.31 -27.47 23.81
C ALA A 374 24.02 -26.81 24.33
N LEU A 375 23.09 -26.52 23.41
CA LEU A 375 21.80 -25.93 23.73
C LEU A 375 20.92 -26.94 24.49
N TYR A 376 20.09 -26.44 25.41
CA TYR A 376 19.13 -27.26 26.14
C TYR A 376 18.12 -27.94 25.19
N PHE A 377 17.53 -27.15 24.31
CA PHE A 377 16.63 -27.61 23.26
C PHE A 377 17.45 -28.22 22.11
N THR A 378 17.34 -29.54 21.93
CA THR A 378 18.03 -30.28 20.87
C THR A 378 17.14 -30.52 19.66
N GLU A 379 15.82 -30.60 19.87
CA GLU A 379 14.81 -30.79 18.84
C GLU A 379 13.80 -29.63 18.86
N PRO A 380 13.38 -29.08 17.70
CA PRO A 380 12.42 -27.97 17.67
C PRO A 380 11.08 -28.27 18.35
N GLN A 381 10.67 -29.54 18.38
CA GLN A 381 9.45 -29.98 19.03
C GLN A 381 9.46 -29.67 20.54
N GLN A 382 10.60 -29.86 21.22
CA GLN A 382 10.74 -29.58 22.66
C GLN A 382 10.43 -28.13 23.04
N LEU A 383 10.68 -27.18 22.12
CA LEU A 383 10.34 -25.77 22.29
C LEU A 383 8.85 -25.51 22.04
N LEU A 384 8.25 -26.17 21.05
CA LEU A 384 6.81 -26.11 20.79
C LEU A 384 6.02 -26.72 21.93
N ASP A 385 6.47 -27.86 22.48
CA ASP A 385 5.84 -28.55 23.61
C ASP A 385 5.81 -27.64 24.85
N VAL A 386 6.91 -26.93 25.14
CA VAL A 386 6.98 -25.92 26.22
C VAL A 386 6.06 -24.72 25.95
N PHE A 387 5.89 -24.29 24.68
CA PHE A 387 4.89 -23.27 24.37
C PHE A 387 3.46 -23.78 24.55
N THR A 388 3.14 -25.02 24.14
CA THR A 388 1.81 -25.59 24.39
C THR A 388 1.54 -25.80 25.88
N GLU A 389 2.53 -26.20 26.68
CA GLU A 389 2.37 -26.28 28.14
C GLU A 389 2.13 -24.88 28.75
N LEU A 390 2.86 -23.86 28.29
CA LEU A 390 2.62 -22.47 28.73
C LEU A 390 1.25 -21.94 28.25
N GLU A 391 0.79 -22.32 27.06
CA GLU A 391 -0.56 -21.97 26.58
C GLU A 391 -1.65 -22.67 27.42
N GLU A 392 -1.52 -23.97 27.69
CA GLU A 392 -2.42 -24.73 28.57
C GLU A 392 -2.41 -24.18 30.00
N GLN A 393 -1.24 -23.86 30.57
CA GLN A 393 -1.12 -23.22 31.88
C GLN A 393 -1.82 -21.85 31.90
N ASN A 394 -1.58 -20.99 30.89
CA ASN A 394 -2.24 -19.69 30.80
C ASN A 394 -3.77 -19.82 30.62
N LEU A 395 -4.24 -20.77 29.81
CA LEU A 395 -5.67 -21.05 29.65
C LEU A 395 -6.30 -21.56 30.96
N SER A 396 -5.60 -22.43 31.70
CA SER A 396 -6.07 -22.92 33.00
C SER A 396 -6.11 -21.81 34.06
N LEU A 397 -5.16 -20.87 34.03
CA LEU A 397 -5.15 -19.68 34.89
C LEU A 397 -6.32 -18.75 34.54
N ILE A 398 -6.55 -18.49 33.25
CA ILE A 398 -7.69 -17.67 32.78
C ILE A 398 -9.01 -18.31 33.24
N GLN A 399 -9.20 -19.62 32.98
CA GLN A 399 -10.39 -20.35 33.43
C GLN A 399 -10.56 -20.27 34.95
N ASN A 400 -9.51 -20.52 35.74
CA ASN A 400 -9.58 -20.44 37.19
C ASN A 400 -9.92 -19.03 37.69
N THR A 401 -9.39 -17.98 37.06
CA THR A 401 -9.76 -16.59 37.40
C THR A 401 -11.21 -16.28 37.05
N GLN A 402 -11.75 -16.83 35.95
CA GLN A 402 -13.16 -16.66 35.59
C GLN A 402 -14.09 -17.43 36.55
N GLU A 403 -13.79 -18.70 36.85
CA GLU A 403 -14.55 -19.50 37.84
C GLU A 403 -14.55 -18.84 39.23
N MET A 404 -13.43 -18.23 39.63
CA MET A 404 -13.31 -17.46 40.87
C MET A 404 -14.11 -16.14 40.82
N GLU A 405 -14.12 -15.45 39.67
CA GLU A 405 -14.92 -14.23 39.48
C GLU A 405 -16.43 -14.55 39.52
N GLU A 406 -16.89 -15.59 38.81
CA GLU A 406 -18.27 -16.06 38.82
C GLU A 406 -18.72 -16.47 40.23
N ALA A 407 -17.88 -17.20 41.00
CA ALA A 407 -18.17 -17.54 42.39
C ALA A 407 -18.23 -16.29 43.32
N LEU A 408 -17.40 -15.28 43.08
CA LEU A 408 -17.44 -14.01 43.80
C LEU A 408 -18.67 -13.17 43.41
N GLU A 409 -19.11 -13.21 42.15
CA GLU A 409 -20.35 -12.59 41.68
C GLU A 409 -21.58 -13.25 42.32
N GLU A 410 -21.64 -14.58 42.37
CA GLU A 410 -22.73 -15.31 43.04
C GLU A 410 -22.77 -14.99 44.54
N LEU A 411 -21.62 -14.98 45.22
CA LEU A 411 -21.53 -14.61 46.63
C LEU A 411 -21.97 -13.15 46.87
N ARG A 412 -21.59 -12.21 45.98
CA ARG A 412 -22.07 -10.82 46.02
C ARG A 412 -23.57 -10.71 45.78
N PHE A 413 -24.15 -11.53 44.88
CA PHE A 413 -25.59 -11.57 44.61
C PHE A 413 -26.37 -12.14 45.79
N ASN A 414 -25.89 -13.24 46.38
CA ASN A 414 -26.46 -13.84 47.59
C ASN A 414 -26.39 -12.89 48.79
N LEU A 415 -25.27 -12.17 48.97
CA LEU A 415 -25.15 -11.12 50.01
C LEU A 415 -26.19 -10.01 49.78
N LYS A 416 -26.27 -9.42 48.58
CA LYS A 416 -27.28 -8.40 48.25
C LYS A 416 -28.72 -8.90 48.50
N THR A 417 -29.01 -10.15 48.14
CA THR A 417 -30.34 -10.76 48.30
C THR A 417 -30.70 -10.98 49.77
N THR A 418 -29.76 -11.46 50.59
CA THR A 418 -29.96 -11.59 52.06
C THR A 418 -30.10 -10.23 52.74
N GLN A 419 -29.31 -9.23 52.33
CA GLN A 419 -29.43 -7.85 52.82
C GLN A 419 -30.82 -7.27 52.51
N ILE A 420 -31.29 -7.38 51.26
CA ILE A 420 -32.64 -6.92 50.85
C ILE A 420 -33.74 -7.64 51.65
N ARG A 421 -33.54 -8.91 52.03
CA ARG A 421 -34.48 -9.63 52.90
C ARG A 421 -34.46 -9.09 54.33
N MET A 422 -33.28 -8.92 54.92
CA MET A 422 -33.10 -8.32 56.24
C MET A 422 -33.66 -6.89 56.31
N ASP A 423 -33.44 -6.05 55.30
CA ASP A 423 -34.00 -4.69 55.25
C ASP A 423 -35.54 -4.70 55.19
N ARG A 424 -36.15 -5.69 54.53
CA ARG A 424 -37.62 -5.90 54.57
C ARG A 424 -38.09 -6.33 55.96
N GLU A 425 -37.43 -7.32 56.57
CA GLU A 425 -37.73 -7.80 57.93
C GLU A 425 -37.60 -6.65 58.96
N VAL A 426 -36.52 -5.87 58.90
CA VAL A 426 -36.28 -4.69 59.75
C VAL A 426 -37.35 -3.61 59.53
N ASN A 427 -37.79 -3.37 58.30
CA ASN A 427 -38.84 -2.39 58.02
C ASN A 427 -40.24 -2.88 58.43
N GLN A 428 -40.52 -4.19 58.38
CA GLN A 428 -41.73 -4.79 58.97
C GLN A 428 -41.71 -4.65 60.50
N LEU A 429 -40.59 -4.94 61.17
CA LEU A 429 -40.43 -4.75 62.60
C LEU A 429 -40.62 -3.27 63.01
N LYS A 430 -40.08 -2.32 62.25
CA LYS A 430 -40.34 -0.88 62.47
C LYS A 430 -41.84 -0.54 62.34
N GLN A 431 -42.54 -1.08 61.34
CA GLN A 431 -43.98 -0.87 61.15
C GLN A 431 -44.81 -1.46 62.31
N TRP A 432 -44.42 -2.63 62.82
CA TRP A 432 -45.05 -3.22 64.00
C TRP A 432 -44.78 -2.38 65.26
N ILE A 433 -43.56 -1.88 65.45
CA ILE A 433 -43.22 -0.97 66.55
C ILE A 433 -44.07 0.31 66.47
N THR A 434 -44.18 0.97 65.31
CA THR A 434 -45.02 2.17 65.19
C THR A 434 -46.50 1.87 65.40
N THR A 435 -46.99 0.71 64.96
CA THR A 435 -48.38 0.29 65.18
C THR A 435 -48.65 0.01 66.65
N LEU A 436 -47.75 -0.69 67.34
CA LEU A 436 -47.83 -0.96 68.78
C LEU A 436 -47.73 0.34 69.59
N MET A 437 -46.85 1.27 69.23
CA MET A 437 -46.78 2.59 69.87
C MET A 437 -48.10 3.37 69.69
N MET A 438 -48.68 3.38 68.48
CA MET A 438 -49.98 4.00 68.22
C MET A 438 -51.15 3.31 68.94
N SER A 439 -51.03 2.02 69.27
CA SER A 439 -51.99 1.30 70.11
C SER A 439 -51.81 1.66 71.58
N ILE A 440 -50.57 1.71 72.08
CA ILE A 440 -50.25 2.09 73.45
C ILE A 440 -50.72 3.52 73.73
N THR A 441 -50.43 4.50 72.87
CA THR A 441 -50.87 5.89 73.12
C THR A 441 -52.39 6.02 73.13
N LYS A 442 -53.12 5.24 72.32
CA LYS A 442 -54.59 5.19 72.35
C LYS A 442 -55.13 4.52 73.61
N GLU A 443 -54.49 3.44 74.05
CA GLU A 443 -54.87 2.79 75.30
C GLU A 443 -54.61 3.72 76.50
N GLU A 444 -53.49 4.46 76.50
CA GLU A 444 -53.17 5.51 77.48
C GLU A 444 -54.18 6.69 77.43
N GLU A 445 -54.56 7.15 76.23
CA GLU A 445 -55.62 8.17 76.03
C GLU A 445 -56.97 7.69 76.59
N THR A 446 -57.39 6.47 76.25
CA THR A 446 -58.66 5.91 76.75
C THR A 446 -58.61 5.58 78.25
N ALA A 447 -57.47 5.17 78.80
CA ALA A 447 -57.26 4.99 80.23
C ALA A 447 -57.34 6.33 80.98
N ALA A 448 -56.76 7.40 80.44
CA ALA A 448 -56.89 8.75 80.99
C ALA A 448 -58.33 9.29 80.90
N GLU A 449 -59.04 9.03 79.79
CA GLU A 449 -60.48 9.30 79.69
C GLU A 449 -61.29 8.52 80.73
N LEU A 450 -61.02 7.23 80.91
CA LEU A 450 -61.71 6.36 81.86
C LEU A 450 -61.40 6.75 83.30
N GLU A 451 -60.18 7.17 83.62
CA GLU A 451 -59.83 7.72 84.93
C GLU A 451 -60.57 9.04 85.19
N LEU A 452 -60.63 9.94 84.19
CA LEU A 452 -61.40 11.18 84.29
C LEU A 452 -62.89 10.91 84.49
N LYS A 453 -63.48 10.01 83.70
CA LYS A 453 -64.87 9.55 83.85
C LYS A 453 -65.10 8.95 85.24
N ALA A 454 -64.23 8.04 85.68
CA ALA A 454 -64.31 7.43 87.01
C ALA A 454 -64.26 8.48 88.11
N ARG A 455 -63.29 9.41 88.09
CA ARG A 455 -63.20 10.51 89.06
C ARG A 455 -64.49 11.34 89.09
N VAL A 456 -65.05 11.70 87.93
CA VAL A 456 -66.34 12.44 87.83
C VAL A 456 -67.50 11.65 88.44
N PHE A 457 -67.64 10.35 88.15
CA PHE A 457 -68.68 9.51 88.74
C PHE A 457 -68.52 9.31 90.25
N HIS A 458 -67.29 9.21 90.76
CA HIS A 458 -67.01 9.05 92.21
C HIS A 458 -67.30 10.31 93.04
N PHE A 459 -67.53 11.48 92.42
CA PHE A 459 -68.01 12.68 93.12
C PHE A 459 -69.55 12.73 93.27
N GLY A 460 -70.28 11.81 92.65
CA GLY A 460 -71.72 11.62 92.90
C GLY A 460 -71.98 10.54 93.96
N GLU A 461 -73.03 10.71 94.77
CA GLU A 461 -73.53 9.66 95.66
C GLU A 461 -74.14 8.51 94.83
N TYR A 462 -73.31 7.55 94.39
CA TYR A 462 -73.77 6.45 93.56
C TYR A 462 -74.66 5.47 94.36
N LYS A 463 -75.96 5.47 94.03
CA LYS A 463 -77.01 4.68 94.73
C LYS A 463 -77.23 3.30 94.08
N GLY A 464 -76.16 2.65 93.62
CA GLY A 464 -76.20 1.35 92.93
C GLY A 464 -77.12 0.33 93.60
N ALA A 465 -77.04 0.14 94.92
CA ALA A 465 -77.89 -0.79 95.67
C ALA A 465 -79.42 -0.44 95.73
N GLN A 466 -79.85 0.65 95.08
CA GLN A 466 -81.24 0.98 94.77
C GLN A 466 -81.53 0.78 93.27
N GLU A 467 -80.60 1.12 92.39
CA GLU A 467 -80.68 0.94 90.94
C GLU A 467 -80.64 -0.54 90.53
N ASP A 468 -79.76 -1.35 91.16
CA ASP A 468 -79.67 -2.80 90.99
C ASP A 468 -81.01 -3.48 91.30
N LYS A 469 -81.68 -3.08 92.39
CA LYS A 469 -82.99 -3.61 92.79
C LYS A 469 -84.10 -3.19 91.84
N LEU A 470 -83.99 -2.00 91.25
CA LEU A 470 -84.90 -1.55 90.20
C LEU A 470 -84.68 -2.35 88.91
N LEU A 471 -83.42 -2.69 88.60
CA LEU A 471 -83.04 -3.52 87.45
C LEU A 471 -83.48 -4.98 87.62
N GLU A 472 -83.31 -5.58 88.81
CA GLU A 472 -83.86 -6.90 89.17
C GLU A 472 -85.38 -6.93 89.05
N SER A 473 -86.06 -5.91 89.56
CA SER A 473 -87.53 -5.74 89.47
C SER A 473 -88.00 -5.60 88.02
N LEU A 474 -87.30 -4.80 87.21
CA LEU A 474 -87.56 -4.66 85.77
C LEU A 474 -87.32 -5.98 85.03
N ASN A 475 -86.25 -6.70 85.36
CA ASN A 475 -85.92 -7.99 84.76
C ASN A 475 -87.03 -9.03 85.00
N HIS A 476 -87.51 -9.16 86.24
CA HIS A 476 -88.68 -10.01 86.56
C HIS A 476 -89.93 -9.61 85.75
N LYS A 477 -90.20 -8.30 85.63
CA LYS A 477 -91.37 -7.81 84.89
C LYS A 477 -91.26 -8.03 83.38
N VAL A 478 -90.05 -7.94 82.81
CA VAL A 478 -89.76 -8.29 81.41
C VAL A 478 -89.91 -9.80 81.18
N LEU A 479 -89.37 -10.63 82.10
CA LEU A 479 -89.53 -12.10 82.09
C LEU A 479 -91.01 -12.51 82.08
N ASP A 480 -91.85 -11.84 82.87
CA ASP A 480 -93.28 -12.13 82.93
C ASP A 480 -94.02 -11.73 81.64
N VAL A 481 -93.70 -10.56 81.05
CA VAL A 481 -94.27 -10.17 79.74
C VAL A 481 -93.78 -11.11 78.63
N TYR A 482 -92.51 -11.49 78.63
CA TYR A 482 -91.94 -12.44 77.66
C TYR A 482 -92.68 -13.78 77.69
N ARG A 483 -92.87 -14.36 78.89
CA ARG A 483 -93.65 -15.59 79.09
C ARG A 483 -95.10 -15.45 78.61
N GLN A 484 -95.73 -14.30 78.87
CA GLN A 484 -97.14 -14.05 78.52
C GLN A 484 -97.36 -13.86 77.01
N CYS A 485 -96.39 -13.29 76.29
CA CYS A 485 -96.51 -12.97 74.87
C CYS A 485 -95.89 -14.00 73.92
N VAL A 486 -94.77 -14.63 74.29
CA VAL A 486 -93.94 -15.47 73.39
C VAL A 486 -94.03 -16.96 73.73
N GLY A 487 -94.27 -17.29 75.01
CA GLY A 487 -94.39 -18.66 75.51
C GLY A 487 -93.09 -19.27 76.04
N THR A 488 -93.23 -20.40 76.74
CA THR A 488 -92.23 -20.92 77.70
C THR A 488 -91.08 -21.75 77.09
N GLN A 489 -90.88 -21.70 75.77
CA GLN A 489 -90.00 -22.65 75.06
C GLN A 489 -88.52 -22.24 74.96
N GLN A 490 -88.14 -21.03 75.37
CA GLN A 490 -86.77 -20.49 75.23
C GLN A 490 -86.21 -19.80 76.49
N GLU A 491 -86.75 -20.11 77.68
CA GLU A 491 -86.48 -19.34 78.91
C GLU A 491 -85.03 -19.36 79.45
N SER A 492 -84.19 -20.34 79.08
CA SER A 492 -83.01 -20.69 79.90
C SER A 492 -81.71 -19.93 79.63
N ASN A 493 -81.63 -19.02 78.64
CA ASN A 493 -80.37 -18.36 78.25
C ASN A 493 -80.51 -16.90 77.75
N LEU A 494 -81.69 -16.29 77.77
CA LEU A 494 -81.91 -14.94 77.22
C LEU A 494 -81.72 -13.85 78.30
N GLY A 495 -80.94 -12.82 77.98
CA GLY A 495 -80.81 -11.61 78.82
C GLY A 495 -81.98 -10.65 78.65
N THR A 496 -82.20 -9.76 79.63
CA THR A 496 -83.35 -8.84 79.69
C THR A 496 -83.54 -7.99 78.42
N VAL A 497 -82.44 -7.48 77.84
CA VAL A 497 -82.48 -6.71 76.59
C VAL A 497 -82.89 -7.58 75.40
N GLN A 498 -82.42 -8.84 75.34
CA GLN A 498 -82.80 -9.78 74.27
C GLN A 498 -84.28 -10.17 74.39
N MET A 499 -84.78 -10.36 75.62
CA MET A 499 -86.21 -10.58 75.87
C MET A 499 -87.05 -9.38 75.43
N LEU A 500 -86.60 -8.15 75.72
CA LEU A 500 -87.25 -6.93 75.23
C LEU A 500 -87.26 -6.87 73.69
N THR A 501 -86.13 -7.12 73.01
CA THR A 501 -86.08 -7.13 71.54
C THR A 501 -86.99 -8.18 70.90
N VAL A 502 -87.21 -9.33 71.54
CA VAL A 502 -88.17 -10.34 71.06
C VAL A 502 -89.62 -9.92 71.34
N ILE A 503 -89.91 -9.28 72.48
CA ILE A 503 -91.24 -8.69 72.76
C ILE A 503 -91.54 -7.57 71.75
N GLU A 504 -90.56 -6.70 71.48
CA GLU A 504 -90.61 -5.60 70.52
C GLU A 504 -90.87 -6.12 69.10
N HIS A 505 -90.09 -7.11 68.64
CA HIS A 505 -90.31 -7.74 67.34
C HIS A 505 -91.69 -8.42 67.23
N GLN A 506 -92.18 -9.10 68.28
CA GLN A 506 -93.54 -9.66 68.30
C GLN A 506 -94.62 -8.57 68.30
N LEU A 507 -94.38 -7.44 68.96
CA LEU A 507 -95.28 -6.29 68.96
C LEU A 507 -95.33 -5.64 67.56
N ASP A 508 -94.17 -5.48 66.91
CA ASP A 508 -94.06 -4.98 65.53
C ASP A 508 -94.73 -5.93 64.53
N GLU A 509 -94.53 -7.26 64.65
CA GLU A 509 -95.26 -8.24 63.83
C GLU A 509 -96.78 -8.11 64.02
N LEU A 510 -97.26 -7.89 65.25
CA LEU A 510 -98.69 -7.70 65.53
C LEU A 510 -99.22 -6.36 65.00
N LEU A 511 -98.43 -5.29 65.03
CA LEU A 511 -98.77 -3.99 64.44
C LEU A 511 -98.77 -4.06 62.90
N GLU A 512 -97.76 -4.66 62.28
CA GLU A 512 -97.75 -4.92 60.84
C GLU A 512 -98.95 -5.76 60.41
N ASN A 513 -99.30 -6.82 61.16
CA ASN A 513 -100.49 -7.62 60.88
C ASN A 513 -101.80 -6.84 61.03
N LEU A 514 -101.83 -5.79 61.87
CA LEU A 514 -102.97 -4.88 62.04
C LEU A 514 -103.07 -3.87 60.89
N GLU A 515 -101.96 -3.28 60.44
CA GLU A 515 -101.92 -2.38 59.27
C GLU A 515 -102.20 -3.13 57.97
N ARG A 516 -101.71 -4.37 57.83
CA ARG A 516 -101.95 -5.24 56.67
C ARG A 516 -103.39 -5.79 56.60
N VAL A 517 -104.29 -5.48 57.54
CA VAL A 517 -105.71 -5.86 57.47
C VAL A 517 -106.35 -5.20 56.24
N PRO A 518 -106.83 -5.96 55.23
CA PRO A 518 -107.36 -5.36 54.02
C PRO A 518 -108.59 -4.48 54.30
N GLN A 519 -108.62 -3.26 53.76
CA GLN A 519 -109.70 -2.29 53.92
C GLN A 519 -111.10 -2.89 53.68
N ALA A 520 -111.22 -3.83 52.74
CA ALA A 520 -112.45 -4.57 52.47
C ALA A 520 -113.00 -5.36 53.67
N LYS A 521 -112.14 -5.88 54.57
CA LYS A 521 -112.56 -6.52 55.83
C LYS A 521 -113.07 -5.48 56.84
N ILE A 522 -112.40 -4.33 56.93
CA ILE A 522 -112.78 -3.21 57.80
C ILE A 522 -114.16 -2.68 57.38
N GLU A 523 -114.34 -2.36 56.09
CA GLU A 523 -115.65 -1.97 55.55
C GLU A 523 -116.74 -3.01 55.80
N GLN A 524 -116.43 -4.31 55.70
CA GLN A 524 -117.41 -5.37 55.99
C GLN A 524 -117.81 -5.39 57.47
N ALA A 525 -116.86 -5.20 58.39
CA ALA A 525 -117.12 -5.11 59.83
C ALA A 525 -117.93 -3.86 60.19
N GLU A 526 -117.60 -2.69 59.63
CA GLU A 526 -118.39 -1.46 59.79
C GLU A 526 -119.81 -1.61 59.23
N LYS A 527 -119.95 -2.13 58.01
CA LYS A 527 -121.25 -2.39 57.36
C LYS A 527 -122.06 -3.43 58.14
N ALA A 528 -121.43 -4.35 58.87
CA ALA A 528 -122.11 -5.25 59.79
C ALA A 528 -122.55 -4.53 61.08
N LYS A 529 -121.68 -3.73 61.71
CA LYS A 529 -121.98 -2.97 62.94
C LYS A 529 -123.06 -1.91 62.75
N GLU A 530 -123.03 -1.16 61.65
CA GLU A 530 -124.08 -0.18 61.34
C GLU A 530 -125.40 -0.86 60.91
N LYS A 531 -125.37 -2.06 60.31
CA LYS A 531 -126.58 -2.89 60.14
C LYS A 531 -127.16 -3.33 61.48
N GLU A 532 -126.33 -3.84 62.40
CA GLU A 532 -126.72 -4.26 63.75
C GLU A 532 -127.37 -3.08 64.52
N ARG A 533 -126.71 -1.91 64.50
CA ARG A 533 -127.21 -0.66 65.10
C ARG A 533 -128.54 -0.20 64.50
N ARG A 534 -128.67 -0.21 63.16
CA ARG A 534 -129.93 0.11 62.48
C ARG A 534 -131.04 -0.89 62.78
N LEU A 535 -130.72 -2.16 63.00
CA LEU A 535 -131.71 -3.18 63.40
C LEU A 535 -132.23 -2.90 64.81
N LYS A 536 -131.34 -2.76 65.79
CA LYS A 536 -131.68 -2.44 67.19
C LYS A 536 -132.54 -1.18 67.30
N LEU A 537 -132.15 -0.10 66.60
CA LEU A 537 -132.92 1.16 66.61
C LEU A 537 -134.33 1.02 66.02
N ARG A 538 -134.53 0.10 65.06
CA ARG A 538 -135.86 -0.23 64.52
C ARG A 538 -136.67 -1.08 65.49
N GLU A 539 -136.05 -2.10 66.09
CA GLU A 539 -136.67 -2.97 67.09
C GLU A 539 -137.15 -2.19 68.32
N GLU A 540 -136.31 -1.29 68.84
CA GLU A 540 -136.68 -0.36 69.93
C GLU A 540 -137.87 0.52 69.54
N LYS A 541 -137.86 1.13 68.35
CA LYS A 541 -138.95 1.98 67.87
C LYS A 541 -140.27 1.21 67.72
N VAL A 542 -140.22 -0.02 67.21
CA VAL A 542 -141.38 -0.93 67.12
C VAL A 542 -141.86 -1.37 68.52
N LYS A 543 -140.93 -1.69 69.43
CA LYS A 543 -141.22 -2.08 70.82
C LYS A 543 -141.92 -0.95 71.59
N MET A 544 -141.44 0.29 71.43
CA MET A 544 -142.07 1.49 72.01
C MET A 544 -143.48 1.75 71.43
N GLN A 545 -143.68 1.58 70.12
CA GLN A 545 -145.03 1.67 69.52
C GLN A 545 -145.97 0.56 70.02
N LYS A 546 -145.48 -0.68 70.13
CA LYS A 546 -146.25 -1.81 70.68
C LYS A 546 -146.62 -1.59 72.14
N GLN A 547 -145.69 -1.10 72.97
CA GLN A 547 -145.97 -0.72 74.35
C GLN A 547 -147.02 0.38 74.44
N LEU A 548 -146.95 1.43 73.61
CA LEU A 548 -147.97 2.49 73.57
C LEU A 548 -149.35 1.99 73.10
N GLN A 549 -149.41 1.02 72.16
CA GLN A 549 -150.67 0.38 71.78
C GLN A 549 -151.22 -0.49 72.91
N GLU A 550 -150.37 -1.32 73.52
CA GLU A 550 -150.75 -2.21 74.61
C GLU A 550 -151.20 -1.43 75.84
N GLU A 551 -150.49 -0.39 76.24
CA GLU A 551 -150.84 0.49 77.36
C GLU A 551 -152.19 1.22 77.12
N ARG A 552 -152.47 1.63 75.87
CA ARG A 552 -153.80 2.16 75.49
C ARG A 552 -154.90 1.09 75.62
N LEU A 553 -154.61 -0.15 75.21
CA LEU A 553 -155.55 -1.28 75.25
C LEU A 553 -155.78 -1.77 76.69
N GLN A 554 -154.75 -1.79 77.53
CA GLN A 554 -154.83 -2.01 78.97
C GLN A 554 -155.61 -0.89 79.66
N ARG A 555 -155.35 0.40 79.36
CA ARG A 555 -156.18 1.52 79.87
C ARG A 555 -157.62 1.49 79.36
N ALA A 556 -157.92 0.83 78.25
CA ALA A 556 -159.29 0.60 77.80
C ALA A 556 -159.95 -0.53 78.61
N ARG A 557 -159.28 -1.69 78.74
CA ARG A 557 -159.75 -2.83 79.56
C ARG A 557 -159.97 -2.43 81.03
N ALA A 558 -159.02 -1.73 81.64
CA ALA A 558 -159.13 -1.26 83.02
C ALA A 558 -160.30 -0.28 83.22
N ARG A 559 -160.62 0.57 82.22
CA ARG A 559 -161.81 1.44 82.26
C ARG A 559 -163.13 0.69 82.06
N ALA A 560 -163.11 -0.45 81.36
CA ALA A 560 -164.27 -1.33 81.21
C ALA A 560 -164.51 -2.22 82.44
N GLN A 561 -163.45 -2.59 83.17
CA GLN A 561 -163.51 -3.43 84.38
C GLN A 561 -163.68 -2.63 85.68
N ALA A 562 -163.38 -1.31 85.69
CA ALA A 562 -163.51 -0.49 86.89
C ALA A 562 -164.99 -0.28 87.29
N GLU A 563 -165.33 -0.66 88.53
CA GLU A 563 -166.68 -0.49 89.08
C GLU A 563 -167.18 0.96 88.99
N ILE A 564 -168.45 1.11 88.62
CA ILE A 564 -169.12 2.42 88.55
C ILE A 564 -169.46 2.89 89.97
N LYS A 565 -168.48 3.50 90.65
CA LYS A 565 -168.60 4.01 92.04
C LYS A 565 -169.52 5.24 92.11
N LYS A 566 -170.83 4.97 92.20
CA LYS A 566 -171.91 5.95 92.36
C LYS A 566 -171.68 6.82 93.61
N LYS A 567 -171.54 8.14 93.44
CA LYS A 567 -171.42 9.08 94.56
C LYS A 567 -172.79 9.65 94.96
N ARG A 568 -173.08 9.67 96.25
CA ARG A 568 -174.21 10.40 96.85
C ARG A 568 -173.72 11.71 97.48
N GLY A 569 -174.57 12.74 97.48
CA GLY A 569 -174.27 14.09 97.97
C GLY A 569 -173.87 15.07 96.87
N ARG A 570 -174.27 16.35 97.00
CA ARG A 570 -173.84 17.42 96.09
C ARG A 570 -172.37 17.76 96.33
N ARG A 571 -171.56 17.80 95.27
CA ARG A 571 -170.16 18.22 95.32
C ARG A 571 -170.05 19.72 95.03
N LEU A 572 -169.22 20.42 95.80
CA LEU A 572 -169.02 21.87 95.67
C LEU A 572 -168.37 22.24 94.33
N VAL A 573 -168.76 23.40 93.77
CA VAL A 573 -168.20 23.95 92.52
C VAL A 573 -167.33 25.17 92.86
N CYS A 574 -166.02 25.03 92.73
CA CYS A 574 -165.09 26.16 92.81
C CYS A 574 -164.98 26.84 91.43
N ARG A 575 -165.01 28.18 91.39
CA ARG A 575 -164.78 28.94 90.14
C ARG A 575 -163.28 29.07 89.85
N SER A 576 -162.94 29.15 88.56
CA SER A 576 -161.57 29.05 88.04
C SER A 576 -160.73 30.32 88.23
N ARG A 577 -159.43 30.16 88.53
CA ARG A 577 -158.41 31.19 88.35
C ARG A 577 -157.96 31.28 86.87
N PRO A 578 -157.40 32.42 86.41
CA PRO A 578 -156.86 32.55 85.05
C PRO A 578 -155.59 31.72 84.81
N PRO A 579 -155.21 31.44 83.54
CA PRO A 579 -153.93 30.82 83.21
C PRO A 579 -152.74 31.75 83.50
N ALA A 580 -151.68 31.21 84.10
CA ALA A 580 -150.42 31.94 84.30
C ALA A 580 -149.51 31.88 83.06
N LEU A 581 -148.72 32.93 82.84
CA LEU A 581 -147.78 33.04 81.73
C LEU A 581 -146.56 32.10 81.92
N LYS A 582 -146.03 31.58 80.81
CA LYS A 582 -144.79 30.79 80.81
C LYS A 582 -143.58 31.72 80.69
N THR A 583 -142.76 31.78 81.74
CA THR A 583 -141.43 32.38 81.65
C THR A 583 -140.49 31.49 80.84
N LYS A 584 -139.57 32.12 80.09
CA LYS A 584 -138.41 31.45 79.52
C LYS A 584 -137.49 30.97 80.66
N LYS A 585 -136.76 29.88 80.43
CA LYS A 585 -135.45 29.66 81.04
C LYS A 585 -134.41 29.77 79.95
N GLU A 586 -133.34 30.50 80.21
CA GLU A 586 -132.11 30.44 79.41
C GLU A 586 -131.29 29.23 79.87
N PRO A 587 -130.44 28.65 78.99
CA PRO A 587 -129.51 27.61 79.40
C PRO A 587 -128.32 28.24 80.14
N GLU A 588 -128.26 28.06 81.46
CA GLU A 588 -126.99 28.20 82.19
C GLU A 588 -126.03 27.12 81.67
N HIS A 589 -124.98 27.52 80.97
CA HIS A 589 -123.81 26.67 80.76
C HIS A 589 -122.55 27.37 81.27
N VAL A 590 -122.39 27.24 82.59
CA VAL A 590 -121.12 26.98 83.32
C VAL A 590 -119.85 27.50 82.66
N LEU A 591 -119.20 28.47 83.32
CA LEU A 591 -117.79 28.80 83.09
C LEU A 591 -116.94 27.52 83.21
N MET A 592 -116.31 27.11 82.11
CA MET A 592 -115.34 26.01 82.11
C MET A 592 -114.02 26.47 82.72
N ASP A 593 -113.36 25.61 83.49
CA ASP A 593 -111.96 25.82 83.88
C ASP A 593 -111.08 25.79 82.63
N LYS A 594 -110.08 26.69 82.55
CA LYS A 594 -109.13 26.73 81.44
C LYS A 594 -108.39 25.40 81.26
N ASP A 595 -108.00 24.78 82.37
CA ASP A 595 -107.36 23.47 82.45
C ASP A 595 -108.16 22.37 81.73
N LYS A 596 -109.50 22.50 81.64
CA LYS A 596 -110.38 21.56 80.92
C LYS A 596 -110.53 21.90 79.44
N GLU A 597 -110.40 23.17 79.08
CA GLU A 597 -110.35 23.62 77.68
C GLU A 597 -109.01 23.21 77.03
N GLU A 598 -107.91 23.34 77.77
CA GLU A 598 -106.58 22.86 77.36
C GLU A 598 -106.52 21.33 77.22
N GLN A 599 -107.15 20.57 78.15
CA GLN A 599 -107.23 19.11 78.02
C GLN A 599 -108.10 18.65 76.83
N LEU A 600 -109.16 19.38 76.48
CA LEU A 600 -109.96 19.07 75.28
C LEU A 600 -109.20 19.41 73.99
N PHE A 601 -108.39 20.47 74.00
CA PHE A 601 -107.52 20.85 72.87
C PHE A 601 -106.39 19.83 72.60
N PHE A 602 -105.98 19.04 73.61
CA PHE A 602 -104.91 18.06 73.49
C PHE A 602 -105.36 16.61 73.17
N PHE A 603 -106.68 16.32 73.24
CA PHE A 603 -107.22 14.96 73.10
C PHE A 603 -108.50 14.88 72.24
N THR A 604 -108.61 15.74 71.21
CA THR A 604 -109.64 15.67 70.16
C THR A 604 -108.99 15.66 68.77
#